data_AF-A0AAV6ZH27-F1
#
_entry.id   AF-A0AAV6ZH27-F1
#
_cell.length_a   1.000
_cell.length_b   1.000
_cell.length_c   1.000
_cell.angle_alpha   90.00
_cell.angle_beta   90.00
_cell.angle_gamma   90.00
#
_symmetry.space_group_name_H-M   'P 1'
#
loop_
_entity.id
_entity.type
_entity.pdbx_description
1 polymer ?
#
loop_
_entity_poly.entity_id
_entity_poly.type
_entity_poly.pdbx_seq_one_letter_code
_entity_poly.pdbx_strand_id
1 'polypeptide(L)'
;METLVLILANLFGRHYLPPTISPGEETFFQSKVFLDNLPDDFIAAVKEHNWKVATVFGQCILAGSKLADLEKEYQLPLSNINFSGRKCVESGLVDHLMSCCRGRSGINPFACLSGNTDNDLMSMENLSSLMMQTANIPEMHIPLLAYKKTDLFGRKRYLNAYALDFFKHGSLDAIAKDNRFNSGAAFYSLRDFYLTIASLSVSLKELCDTDPVALAFEQLRLTYHEKLHAVWQTV
;
A
#
# COMPACT_ATOMS: atom_id res chain seq x y z
N MET A 1 -8.11 23.97 -0.60
CA MET A 1 -7.60 23.30 0.62
C MET A 1 -8.22 21.92 0.83
N GLU A 2 -9.55 21.75 0.79
CA GLU A 2 -10.16 20.42 1.00
C GLU A 2 -9.64 19.34 0.04
N THR A 3 -9.47 19.65 -1.25
CA THR A 3 -8.92 18.71 -2.23
C THR A 3 -7.50 18.25 -1.86
N LEU A 4 -6.67 19.15 -1.33
CA LEU A 4 -5.32 18.81 -0.87
C LEU A 4 -5.38 17.84 0.33
N VAL A 5 -6.29 18.08 1.28
CA VAL A 5 -6.50 17.16 2.42
C VAL A 5 -7.03 15.81 1.95
N LEU A 6 -7.94 15.78 0.99
CA LEU A 6 -8.45 14.55 0.37
C LEU A 6 -7.30 13.73 -0.26
N ILE A 7 -6.41 14.39 -0.99
CA ILE A 7 -5.24 13.74 -1.61
C ILE A 7 -4.31 13.19 -0.53
N LEU A 8 -3.95 14.00 0.47
CA LEU A 8 -3.06 13.58 1.55
C LEU A 8 -3.66 12.46 2.42
N ALA A 9 -4.97 12.48 2.66
CA ALA A 9 -5.68 11.42 3.36
C ALA A 9 -5.66 10.09 2.57
N ASN A 10 -5.78 10.16 1.24
CA ASN A 10 -5.67 8.98 0.37
C ASN A 10 -4.25 8.40 0.33
N LEU A 11 -3.22 9.24 0.40
CA LEU A 11 -1.81 8.81 0.28
C LEU A 11 -1.20 8.39 1.63
N PHE A 12 -1.40 9.19 2.67
CA PHE A 12 -0.71 9.06 3.95
C PHE A 12 -1.65 8.73 5.12
N GLY A 13 -2.87 9.29 5.14
CA GLY A 13 -3.87 9.04 6.19
C GLY A 13 -4.67 7.75 6.02
N ARG A 14 -4.03 6.66 5.57
CA ARG A 14 -4.73 5.45 5.10
C ARG A 14 -5.25 4.58 6.24
N HIS A 15 -6.49 4.81 6.66
CA HIS A 15 -7.23 3.91 7.54
C HIS A 15 -8.36 3.23 6.79
N TYR A 16 -8.30 1.91 6.65
CA TYR A 16 -9.36 1.15 5.97
C TYR A 16 -10.49 0.81 6.91
N LEU A 17 -11.72 1.06 6.46
CA LEU A 17 -12.92 0.62 7.17
C LEU A 17 -13.01 -0.93 7.14
N PRO A 18 -13.65 -1.53 8.15
CA PRO A 18 -14.06 -2.92 8.13
C PRO A 18 -14.90 -3.25 6.88
N PRO A 19 -14.72 -4.43 6.24
CA PRO A 19 -15.50 -4.82 5.06
C PRO A 19 -17.02 -4.93 5.29
N THR A 20 -17.45 -5.00 6.55
CA THR A 20 -18.87 -5.04 6.94
C THR A 20 -19.57 -3.70 6.74
N ILE A 21 -18.81 -2.61 6.56
CA ILE A 21 -19.35 -1.26 6.43
C ILE A 21 -19.27 -0.88 4.97
N SER A 22 -20.43 -0.68 4.33
CA SER A 22 -20.53 -0.26 2.95
C SER A 22 -21.31 1.05 2.81
N PRO A 23 -20.98 1.88 1.81
CA PRO A 23 -21.69 3.12 1.58
C PRO A 23 -23.14 2.84 1.19
N GLY A 24 -24.09 3.41 1.94
CA GLY A 24 -25.52 3.30 1.69
C GLY A 24 -26.30 2.39 2.65
N GLU A 25 -25.61 1.60 3.50
CA GLU A 25 -26.28 0.73 4.48
C GLU A 25 -26.46 1.38 5.86
N GLU A 26 -25.65 2.38 6.22
CA GLU A 26 -25.70 3.08 7.51
C GLU A 26 -25.99 4.58 7.31
N THR A 27 -26.87 5.13 8.16
CA THR A 27 -27.10 6.58 8.27
C THR A 27 -26.12 7.19 9.27
N PHE A 28 -25.22 8.06 8.81
CA PHE A 28 -24.30 8.80 9.66
C PHE A 28 -24.90 10.17 10.00
N PHE A 29 -24.61 10.70 11.18
CA PHE A 29 -25.24 11.92 11.66
C PHE A 29 -24.69 13.15 10.97
N GLN A 30 -23.36 13.30 11.00
CA GLN A 30 -22.68 14.51 10.51
C GLN A 30 -21.40 14.17 9.74
N SER A 31 -20.74 13.06 10.07
CA SER A 31 -19.43 12.75 9.50
C SER A 31 -19.50 12.18 8.10
N LYS A 32 -18.61 12.66 7.24
CA LYS A 32 -18.29 11.95 6.00
C LYS A 32 -17.38 10.77 6.32
N VAL A 33 -17.95 9.58 6.50
CA VAL A 33 -17.19 8.40 6.92
C VAL A 33 -16.35 7.78 5.81
N PHE A 34 -16.86 7.81 4.57
CA PHE A 34 -16.16 7.27 3.42
C PHE A 34 -15.36 8.36 2.72
N LEU A 35 -14.05 8.12 2.57
CA LEU A 35 -13.17 9.01 1.81
C LEU A 35 -13.46 8.88 0.32
N ASP A 36 -13.56 10.02 -0.38
CA ASP A 36 -13.72 10.03 -1.82
C ASP A 36 -12.48 9.44 -2.51
N ASN A 37 -12.68 8.96 -3.74
CA ASN A 37 -11.57 8.49 -4.55
C ASN A 37 -10.60 9.64 -4.86
N LEU A 38 -9.34 9.28 -5.03
CA LEU A 38 -8.30 10.19 -5.49
C LEU A 38 -8.67 10.76 -6.89
N PRO A 39 -8.37 12.05 -7.19
CA PRO A 39 -8.61 12.59 -8.53
C PRO A 39 -7.83 11.84 -9.61
N ASP A 40 -8.36 11.80 -10.84
CA ASP A 40 -7.81 10.96 -11.92
C ASP A 40 -6.34 11.27 -12.26
N ASP A 41 -5.96 12.55 -12.27
CA ASP A 41 -4.57 12.97 -12.51
C ASP A 41 -3.61 12.40 -11.46
N PHE A 42 -4.05 12.35 -10.20
CA PHE A 42 -3.26 11.78 -9.11
C PHE A 42 -3.28 10.25 -9.14
N ILE A 43 -4.35 9.61 -9.61
CA ILE A 43 -4.37 8.17 -9.87
C ILE A 43 -3.35 7.82 -10.95
N ALA A 44 -3.25 8.62 -12.01
CA ALA A 44 -2.26 8.43 -13.06
C ALA A 44 -0.83 8.54 -12.50
N ALA A 45 -0.55 9.56 -11.69
CA ALA A 45 0.75 9.71 -11.02
C ALA A 45 1.08 8.54 -10.08
N VAL A 46 0.11 8.04 -9.31
CA VAL A 46 0.29 6.87 -8.44
C VAL A 46 0.58 5.60 -9.25
N LYS A 47 -0.10 5.41 -10.39
CA LYS A 47 0.18 4.28 -11.29
C LYS A 47 1.59 4.36 -11.86
N GLU A 48 2.02 5.54 -12.28
CA GLU A 48 3.38 5.76 -12.77
C GLU A 48 4.42 5.48 -11.69
N HIS A 49 4.20 5.99 -10.46
CA HIS A 49 5.05 5.71 -9.30
C HIS A 49 5.13 4.21 -9.03
N ASN A 50 3.99 3.53 -8.93
CA ASN A 50 3.95 2.09 -8.67
C ASN A 50 4.66 1.30 -9.77
N TRP A 51 4.53 1.69 -11.04
CA TRP A 51 5.24 1.04 -12.13
C TRP A 51 6.77 1.19 -12.01
N LYS A 52 7.26 2.38 -11.63
CA LYS A 52 8.69 2.62 -11.37
C LYS A 52 9.18 1.77 -10.19
N VAL A 53 8.43 1.77 -9.08
CA VAL A 53 8.74 0.95 -7.90
C VAL A 53 8.77 -0.53 -8.26
N ALA A 54 7.76 -1.01 -8.98
CA ALA A 54 7.65 -2.40 -9.39
C ALA A 54 8.81 -2.83 -10.28
N THR A 55 9.23 -1.97 -11.21
CA THR A 55 10.39 -2.23 -12.07
C THR A 55 11.69 -2.31 -11.26
N VAL A 56 11.96 -1.33 -10.40
CA VAL A 56 13.21 -1.30 -9.62
C VAL A 56 13.27 -2.45 -8.63
N PHE A 57 12.23 -2.64 -7.82
CA PHE A 57 12.21 -3.70 -6.82
C PHE A 57 12.14 -5.09 -7.47
N GLY A 58 11.45 -5.25 -8.60
CA GLY A 58 11.39 -6.52 -9.31
C GLY A 58 12.78 -6.93 -9.83
N GLN A 59 13.55 -5.95 -10.33
CA GLN A 59 14.96 -6.17 -10.69
C GLN A 59 15.84 -6.47 -9.47
N CYS A 60 15.64 -5.78 -8.34
CA CYS A 60 16.37 -6.08 -7.11
C CYS A 60 16.10 -7.51 -6.61
N ILE A 61 14.85 -7.96 -6.67
CA ILE A 61 14.45 -9.32 -6.27
C ILE A 61 15.09 -10.34 -7.21
N LEU A 62 15.00 -10.12 -8.52
CA LEU A 62 15.63 -10.98 -9.52
C LEU A 62 17.16 -11.02 -9.42
N ALA A 63 17.79 -9.92 -8.98
CA ALA A 63 19.22 -9.91 -8.70
C ALA A 63 19.53 -10.69 -7.41
N GLY A 64 18.73 -10.49 -6.36
CA GLY A 64 18.87 -11.15 -5.06
C GLY A 64 18.63 -12.66 -5.13
N SER A 65 17.75 -13.13 -6.02
CA SER A 65 17.48 -14.56 -6.21
C SER A 65 18.72 -15.35 -6.64
N LYS A 66 19.71 -14.71 -7.26
CA LYS A 66 21.00 -15.34 -7.60
C LYS A 66 21.83 -15.70 -6.37
N LEU A 67 21.52 -15.09 -5.23
CA LEU A 67 22.16 -15.36 -3.94
C LEU A 67 21.34 -16.35 -3.09
N ALA A 68 20.22 -16.85 -3.62
CA ALA A 68 19.36 -17.81 -2.93
C ALA A 68 20.11 -19.13 -2.66
N ASP A 69 19.83 -19.72 -1.51
CA ASP A 69 20.29 -21.06 -1.16
C ASP A 69 19.42 -22.08 -1.90
N LEU A 70 19.89 -22.49 -3.08
CA LEU A 70 19.18 -23.41 -3.96
C LEU A 70 18.94 -24.78 -3.30
N GLU A 71 19.81 -25.23 -2.40
CA GLU A 71 19.62 -26.53 -1.73
C GLU A 71 18.38 -26.51 -0.84
N LYS A 72 18.15 -25.38 -0.16
CA LYS A 72 16.94 -25.16 0.65
C LYS A 72 15.73 -24.81 -0.20
N GLU A 73 15.92 -24.09 -1.30
CA GLU A 73 14.81 -23.74 -2.20
C GLU A 73 14.16 -25.00 -2.81
N TYR A 74 14.95 -26.05 -3.03
CA TYR A 74 14.46 -27.35 -3.50
C TYR A 74 14.01 -28.32 -2.40
N GLN A 75 13.75 -27.80 -1.19
CA GLN A 75 13.21 -28.56 -0.08
C GLN A 75 11.84 -28.00 0.34
N LEU A 76 10.94 -28.90 0.75
CA LEU A 76 9.68 -28.49 1.34
C LEU A 76 9.92 -27.84 2.72
N PRO A 77 9.34 -26.66 3.02
CA PRO A 77 9.68 -25.86 4.20
C PRO A 77 9.52 -26.58 5.56
N LEU A 78 8.55 -27.48 5.67
CA LEU A 78 8.22 -28.16 6.93
C LEU A 78 8.79 -29.58 7.03
N SER A 79 8.82 -30.32 5.92
CA SER A 79 9.21 -31.72 5.89
C SER A 79 10.66 -31.94 5.44
N ASN A 80 11.32 -30.90 4.93
CA ASN A 80 12.65 -30.95 4.32
C ASN A 80 12.78 -32.00 3.21
N ILE A 81 11.64 -32.42 2.64
CA ILE A 81 11.63 -33.36 1.50
C ILE A 81 12.21 -32.61 0.32
N ASN A 82 13.34 -33.12 -0.17
CA ASN A 82 14.00 -32.60 -1.35
C ASN A 82 13.22 -33.04 -2.61
N PHE A 83 12.89 -32.08 -3.47
CA PHE A 83 12.20 -32.29 -4.74
C PHE A 83 13.09 -31.98 -5.96
N SER A 84 14.38 -31.73 -5.76
CA SER A 84 15.37 -31.78 -6.83
C SER A 84 15.55 -33.26 -7.25
N GLY A 85 14.95 -33.67 -8.37
CA GLY A 85 14.79 -35.09 -8.64
C GLY A 85 14.61 -35.52 -10.10
N ARG A 86 15.67 -36.17 -10.61
CA ARG A 86 15.89 -37.08 -11.76
C ARG A 86 15.42 -36.66 -13.16
N LYS A 87 16.23 -37.04 -14.17
CA LYS A 87 15.93 -36.93 -15.61
C LYS A 87 14.50 -37.38 -15.85
N CYS A 88 13.67 -36.45 -16.27
CA CYS A 88 12.31 -36.72 -16.66
C CYS A 88 12.33 -37.70 -17.84
N VAL A 89 11.41 -38.66 -17.85
CA VAL A 89 11.27 -39.58 -18.99
C VAL A 89 10.91 -38.75 -20.21
N GLU A 90 11.69 -38.89 -21.28
CA GLU A 90 11.43 -38.19 -22.55
C GLU A 90 9.99 -38.43 -22.98
N SER A 91 9.19 -37.37 -22.96
CA SER A 91 7.80 -37.37 -23.38
C SER A 91 7.47 -36.00 -23.96
N GLY A 92 6.56 -35.95 -24.93
CA GLY A 92 6.18 -34.68 -25.55
C GLY A 92 5.63 -33.64 -24.55
N LEU A 93 5.05 -34.09 -23.43
CA LEU A 93 4.61 -33.21 -22.35
C LEU A 93 5.80 -32.56 -21.62
N VAL A 94 6.83 -33.34 -21.32
CA VAL A 94 8.05 -32.83 -20.67
C VAL A 94 8.76 -31.84 -21.58
N ASP A 95 8.89 -32.15 -22.88
CA ASP A 95 9.50 -31.24 -23.85
C ASP A 95 8.71 -29.94 -23.96
N HIS A 96 7.38 -30.03 -23.98
CA HIS A 96 6.51 -28.86 -23.97
C HIS A 96 6.70 -28.02 -22.69
N LEU A 97 6.66 -28.63 -21.50
CA LEU A 97 6.84 -27.93 -20.23
C LEU A 97 8.24 -27.30 -20.10
N MET A 98 9.28 -28.01 -20.56
CA MET A 98 10.66 -27.53 -20.56
C MET A 98 10.92 -26.43 -21.58
N SER A 99 10.20 -26.43 -22.72
CA SER A 99 10.26 -25.35 -23.71
C SER A 99 9.76 -24.00 -23.14
N CYS A 100 8.92 -24.05 -22.11
CA CYS A 100 8.39 -22.89 -21.39
C CYS A 100 9.29 -22.39 -20.24
N CYS A 101 10.46 -22.99 -19.99
CA CYS A 101 11.33 -22.63 -18.87
C CYS A 101 12.10 -21.32 -19.02
N ARG A 102 11.91 -20.58 -20.13
CA ARG A 102 12.61 -19.30 -20.34
C ARG A 102 12.14 -18.26 -19.33
N GLY A 103 13.10 -17.58 -18.71
CA GLY A 103 12.82 -16.53 -17.73
C GLY A 103 12.18 -17.07 -16.45
N ARG A 104 12.65 -18.20 -15.93
CA ARG A 104 12.20 -18.79 -14.66
C ARG A 104 13.41 -19.10 -13.78
N SER A 105 14.17 -18.05 -13.47
CA SER A 105 15.45 -18.14 -12.77
C SER A 105 15.45 -17.48 -11.39
N GLY A 106 14.55 -16.53 -11.16
CA GLY A 106 14.48 -15.76 -9.92
C GLY A 106 13.20 -15.90 -9.13
N ILE A 107 12.34 -16.84 -9.52
CA ILE A 107 11.08 -17.13 -8.85
C ILE A 107 11.07 -18.53 -8.24
N ASN A 108 10.21 -18.74 -7.25
CA ASN A 108 10.01 -20.00 -6.57
C ASN A 108 9.63 -21.13 -7.56
N PRO A 109 10.23 -22.33 -7.46
CA PRO A 109 9.89 -23.48 -8.29
C PRO A 109 8.39 -23.82 -8.39
N PHE A 110 7.61 -23.61 -7.33
CA PHE A 110 6.16 -23.86 -7.35
C PHE A 110 5.40 -22.80 -8.16
N ALA A 111 5.86 -21.54 -8.13
CA ALA A 111 5.28 -20.48 -8.94
C ALA A 111 5.54 -20.72 -10.44
N CYS A 112 6.72 -21.23 -10.80
CA CYS A 112 7.07 -21.63 -12.17
C CYS A 112 6.07 -22.63 -12.77
N LEU A 113 5.63 -23.62 -11.98
CA LEU A 113 4.67 -24.64 -12.42
C LEU A 113 3.29 -24.07 -12.72
N SER A 114 2.96 -22.91 -12.13
CA SER A 114 1.69 -22.22 -12.36
C SER A 114 1.73 -21.28 -13.58
N GLY A 115 2.84 -21.28 -14.33
CA GLY A 115 3.01 -20.46 -15.53
C GLY A 115 3.75 -19.15 -15.32
N ASN A 116 4.07 -18.78 -14.07
CA ASN A 116 4.79 -17.54 -13.76
C ASN A 116 6.24 -17.57 -14.28
N THR A 117 6.79 -16.37 -14.44
CA THR A 117 8.11 -16.04 -14.98
C THR A 117 8.74 -14.91 -14.16
N ASP A 118 10.02 -14.66 -14.39
CA ASP A 118 10.79 -13.57 -13.77
C ASP A 118 10.19 -12.19 -14.09
N ASN A 119 9.49 -12.05 -15.23
CA ASN A 119 8.80 -10.81 -15.58
C ASN A 119 7.61 -10.51 -14.66
N ASP A 120 6.99 -11.53 -14.08
CA ASP A 120 5.83 -11.36 -13.19
C ASP A 120 6.24 -10.68 -11.88
N LEU A 121 7.53 -10.73 -11.51
CA LEU A 121 8.08 -9.92 -10.42
C LEU A 121 7.89 -8.41 -10.65
N MET A 122 7.83 -7.95 -11.91
CA MET A 122 7.65 -6.54 -12.26
C MET A 122 6.19 -6.08 -12.15
N SER A 123 5.25 -6.99 -11.92
CA SER A 123 3.85 -6.64 -11.65
C SER A 123 3.63 -6.28 -10.17
N MET A 124 4.47 -6.82 -9.28
CA MET A 124 4.29 -6.80 -7.83
C MET A 124 2.97 -7.41 -7.34
N GLU A 125 2.24 -8.13 -8.20
CA GLU A 125 1.04 -8.84 -7.82
C GLU A 125 1.39 -10.21 -7.25
N ASN A 126 0.82 -10.58 -6.09
CA ASN A 126 1.07 -11.85 -5.42
C ASN A 126 2.56 -12.13 -5.16
N LEU A 127 3.36 -11.10 -4.95
CA LEU A 127 4.82 -11.18 -4.87
C LEU A 127 5.32 -12.24 -3.86
N SER A 128 4.67 -12.32 -2.70
CA SER A 128 5.00 -13.31 -1.66
C SER A 128 4.94 -14.77 -2.15
N SER A 129 4.09 -15.07 -3.14
CA SER A 129 4.00 -16.40 -3.76
C SER A 129 5.05 -16.63 -4.85
N LEU A 130 5.59 -15.56 -5.43
CA LEU A 130 6.57 -15.62 -6.51
C LEU A 130 8.01 -15.68 -5.99
N MET A 131 8.29 -15.02 -4.86
CA MET A 131 9.65 -14.92 -4.32
C MET A 131 10.18 -16.26 -3.80
N MET A 132 11.49 -16.47 -3.99
CA MET A 132 12.20 -17.59 -3.38
C MET A 132 12.18 -17.49 -1.85
N GLN A 133 12.07 -18.63 -1.18
CA GLN A 133 11.96 -18.70 0.29
C GLN A 133 13.22 -18.16 0.97
N THR A 134 14.39 -18.37 0.35
CA THR A 134 15.69 -18.01 0.93
C THR A 134 16.18 -16.61 0.54
N ALA A 135 15.49 -15.93 -0.38
CA ALA A 135 15.81 -14.59 -0.87
C ALA A 135 14.58 -13.66 -0.83
N ASN A 136 13.76 -13.78 0.22
CA ASN A 136 12.53 -13.02 0.37
C ASN A 136 12.77 -11.59 0.90
N ILE A 137 12.12 -10.60 0.29
CA ILE A 137 12.05 -9.21 0.76
C ILE A 137 10.61 -9.01 1.26
N PRO A 138 10.40 -8.68 2.53
CA PRO A 138 9.06 -8.43 3.03
C PRO A 138 8.36 -7.34 2.21
N GLU A 139 7.15 -7.63 1.75
CA GLU A 139 6.34 -6.73 0.90
C GLU A 139 6.11 -5.36 1.58
N MET A 140 6.12 -5.32 2.92
CA MET A 140 6.03 -4.09 3.72
C MET A 140 7.15 -3.07 3.42
N HIS A 141 8.31 -3.52 2.95
CA HIS A 141 9.43 -2.63 2.59
C HIS A 141 9.34 -2.09 1.16
N ILE A 142 8.39 -2.56 0.37
CA ILE A 142 8.19 -2.11 -1.01
C ILE A 142 7.20 -0.94 -0.99
N PRO A 143 7.59 0.26 -1.45
CA PRO A 143 6.79 1.48 -1.32
C PRO A 143 5.67 1.57 -2.38
N LEU A 144 4.81 0.55 -2.44
CA LEU A 144 3.64 0.49 -3.31
C LEU A 144 2.43 1.20 -2.70
N LEU A 145 1.78 2.00 -3.52
CA LEU A 145 0.59 2.75 -3.14
C LEU A 145 -0.66 2.14 -3.78
N ALA A 146 -1.39 1.35 -3.01
CA ALA A 146 -2.68 0.84 -3.46
C ALA A 146 -3.73 1.97 -3.51
N TYR A 147 -4.12 2.38 -4.72
CA TYR A 147 -5.21 3.33 -4.96
C TYR A 147 -6.59 2.64 -4.96
N LYS A 148 -6.62 1.31 -5.11
CA LYS A 148 -7.78 0.45 -4.88
C LYS A 148 -7.31 -0.74 -4.05
N LYS A 149 -7.98 -1.00 -2.93
CA LYS A 149 -7.74 -2.18 -2.11
C LYS A 149 -8.98 -3.04 -2.09
N THR A 150 -8.81 -4.33 -2.31
CA THR A 150 -9.86 -5.34 -2.18
C THR A 150 -9.57 -6.23 -0.99
N ASP A 151 -10.61 -6.88 -0.46
CA ASP A 151 -10.44 -7.99 0.45
C ASP A 151 -10.16 -9.31 -0.31
N LEU A 152 -10.02 -10.41 0.44
CA LEU A 152 -9.77 -11.74 -0.11
C LEU A 152 -10.92 -12.26 -1.01
N PHE A 153 -12.10 -11.67 -0.94
CA PHE A 153 -13.28 -12.02 -1.74
C PHE A 153 -13.51 -11.05 -2.91
N GLY A 154 -12.56 -10.13 -3.16
CA GLY A 154 -12.67 -9.14 -4.24
C GLY A 154 -13.56 -7.95 -3.94
N ARG A 155 -14.07 -7.79 -2.70
CA ARG A 155 -14.89 -6.64 -2.30
C ARG A 155 -14.00 -5.42 -2.07
N LYS A 156 -14.42 -4.25 -2.56
CA LYS A 156 -13.69 -2.98 -2.36
C LYS A 156 -13.63 -2.64 -0.87
N ARG A 157 -12.44 -2.33 -0.36
CA ARG A 157 -12.22 -1.76 0.96
C ARG A 157 -12.17 -0.24 0.85
N TYR A 158 -13.02 0.43 1.61
CA TYR A 158 -13.09 1.89 1.64
C TYR A 158 -12.13 2.47 2.67
N LEU A 159 -11.61 3.66 2.37
CA LEU A 159 -10.84 4.46 3.31
C LEU A 159 -11.79 5.29 4.18
N ASN A 160 -11.40 5.45 5.44
CA ASN A 160 -12.06 6.30 6.42
C ASN A 160 -11.69 7.77 6.14
N ALA A 161 -12.68 8.67 6.11
CA ALA A 161 -12.46 10.08 5.83
C ALA A 161 -12.12 10.93 7.07
N TYR A 162 -11.84 10.33 8.24
CA TYR A 162 -11.58 11.02 9.51
C TYR A 162 -10.73 12.29 9.41
N ALA A 163 -9.64 12.28 8.63
CA ALA A 163 -8.76 13.44 8.49
C ALA A 163 -9.40 14.59 7.70
N LEU A 164 -10.14 14.27 6.63
CA LEU A 164 -10.88 15.25 5.83
C LEU A 164 -12.11 15.75 6.60
N ASP A 165 -12.80 14.85 7.29
CA ASP A 165 -13.96 15.13 8.13
C ASP A 165 -13.59 16.07 9.29
N PHE A 166 -12.48 15.78 9.97
CA PHE A 166 -11.90 16.69 10.96
C PHE A 166 -11.55 18.05 10.36
N PHE A 167 -10.91 18.06 9.19
CA PHE A 167 -10.55 19.31 8.55
C PHE A 167 -11.78 20.16 8.20
N LYS A 168 -12.94 19.56 7.90
CA LYS A 168 -14.18 20.31 7.65
C LYS A 168 -14.82 20.80 8.94
N HIS A 169 -15.00 19.92 9.92
CA HIS A 169 -15.87 20.17 11.07
C HIS A 169 -15.14 20.51 12.38
N GLY A 170 -13.87 20.11 12.52
CA GLY A 170 -13.06 20.36 13.73
C GLY A 170 -13.53 19.60 14.98
N SER A 171 -14.40 18.60 14.84
CA SER A 171 -14.97 17.85 15.96
C SER A 171 -14.32 16.48 16.13
N LEU A 172 -13.74 16.23 17.31
CA LEU A 172 -13.22 14.91 17.68
C LEU A 172 -14.35 13.93 18.00
N ASP A 173 -15.42 14.40 18.63
CA ASP A 173 -16.57 13.58 19.02
C ASP A 173 -17.30 13.00 17.80
N ALA A 174 -17.44 13.79 16.74
CA ALA A 174 -18.00 13.30 15.47
C ALA A 174 -17.20 12.11 14.93
N ILE A 175 -15.87 12.19 15.01
CA ILE A 175 -14.96 11.13 14.55
C ILE A 175 -15.01 9.90 15.47
N ALA A 176 -15.03 10.10 16.78
CA ALA A 176 -15.13 9.00 17.72
C ALA A 176 -16.47 8.24 17.56
N LYS A 177 -17.55 8.97 17.25
CA LYS A 177 -18.89 8.39 17.12
C LYS A 177 -19.12 7.70 15.77
N ASP A 178 -18.85 8.39 14.67
CA ASP A 178 -19.27 7.96 13.33
C ASP A 178 -18.13 7.22 12.59
N ASN A 179 -16.87 7.61 12.80
CA ASN A 179 -15.70 7.03 12.10
C ASN A 179 -15.12 5.77 12.78
N ARG A 180 -15.86 5.15 13.72
CA ARG A 180 -15.51 3.89 14.42
C ARG A 180 -14.15 3.92 15.13
N PHE A 181 -13.71 5.09 15.56
CA PHE A 181 -12.53 5.24 16.41
C PHE A 181 -12.93 5.29 17.89
N ASN A 182 -12.16 4.67 18.77
CA ASN A 182 -12.14 5.09 20.17
C ASN A 182 -11.56 6.52 20.25
N SER A 183 -12.07 7.36 21.16
CA SER A 183 -11.69 8.78 21.23
C SER A 183 -10.18 9.02 21.30
N GLY A 184 -9.46 8.16 22.04
CA GLY A 184 -7.99 8.19 22.09
C GLY A 184 -7.34 7.91 20.74
N ALA A 185 -7.75 6.85 20.01
CA ALA A 185 -7.16 6.58 18.70
C ALA A 185 -7.60 7.58 17.63
N ALA A 186 -8.79 8.18 17.74
CA ALA A 186 -9.18 9.29 16.89
C ALA A 186 -8.18 10.44 17.04
N PHE A 187 -7.88 10.85 18.28
CA PHE A 187 -6.90 11.89 18.55
C PHE A 187 -5.51 11.54 18.03
N TYR A 188 -5.01 10.34 18.31
CA TYR A 188 -3.69 9.91 17.81
C TYR A 188 -3.63 9.87 16.28
N SER A 189 -4.67 9.37 15.61
CA SER A 189 -4.70 9.32 14.14
C SER A 189 -4.70 10.72 13.53
N LEU A 190 -5.39 11.69 14.14
CA LEU A 190 -5.37 13.09 13.71
C LEU A 190 -4.02 13.76 13.98
N ARG A 191 -3.41 13.47 15.12
CA ARG A 191 -2.07 13.96 15.47
C ARG A 191 -1.01 13.42 14.52
N ASP A 192 -1.05 12.13 14.21
CA ASP A 192 -0.09 11.50 13.29
C ASP A 192 -0.26 12.04 11.86
N PHE A 193 -1.50 12.28 11.43
CA PHE A 193 -1.78 12.97 10.17
C PHE A 193 -1.25 14.41 10.14
N TYR A 194 -1.43 15.17 11.23
CA TYR A 194 -0.85 16.51 11.37
C TYR A 194 0.68 16.48 11.30
N LEU A 195 1.33 15.56 12.02
CA LEU A 195 2.79 15.41 11.99
C LEU A 195 3.28 15.07 10.58
N THR A 196 2.51 14.29 9.82
CA THR A 196 2.80 14.01 8.41
C THR A 196 2.72 15.28 7.55
N ILE A 197 1.66 16.07 7.69
CA ILE A 197 1.54 17.37 6.99
C ILE A 197 2.71 18.29 7.37
N ALA A 198 3.06 18.36 8.66
CA ALA A 198 4.15 19.18 9.14
C ALA A 198 5.50 18.76 8.54
N SER A 199 5.77 17.45 8.51
CA SER A 199 6.97 16.90 7.87
C SER A 199 7.02 17.25 6.39
N LEU A 200 5.92 17.09 5.66
CA LEU A 200 5.84 17.43 4.23
C LEU A 200 6.05 18.94 4.00
N SER A 201 5.44 19.80 4.83
CA SER A 201 5.61 21.25 4.73
C SER A 201 7.08 21.65 4.90
N VAL A 202 7.74 21.12 5.94
CA VAL A 202 9.16 21.40 6.19
C VAL A 202 10.02 20.89 5.04
N SER A 203 9.83 19.65 4.59
CA SER A 203 10.61 19.09 3.47
C SER A 203 10.42 19.84 2.15
N LEU A 204 9.19 20.28 1.84
CA LEU A 204 8.91 21.05 0.63
C LEU A 204 9.48 22.47 0.71
N LYS A 205 9.44 23.09 1.88
CA LYS A 205 10.04 24.40 2.11
C LYS A 205 11.55 24.37 1.90
N GLU A 206 12.24 23.40 2.48
CA GLU A 206 13.68 23.20 2.29
C GLU A 206 14.05 22.93 0.82
N LEU A 207 13.17 22.27 0.06
CA LEU A 207 13.41 22.01 -1.35
C LEU A 207 13.12 23.23 -2.24
N CYS A 208 12.06 23.99 -1.92
CA CYS A 208 11.47 25.02 -2.78
C CYS A 208 10.78 26.13 -1.96
N ASP A 209 11.56 27.09 -1.42
CA ASP A 209 11.06 28.16 -0.52
C ASP A 209 9.97 29.09 -1.10
N THR A 210 9.88 29.25 -2.44
CA THR A 210 8.97 30.20 -3.10
C THR A 210 7.89 29.56 -3.98
N ASP A 211 7.77 28.23 -3.95
CA ASP A 211 6.78 27.52 -4.75
C ASP A 211 5.35 27.70 -4.16
N PRO A 212 4.34 28.04 -4.97
CA PRO A 212 2.93 28.03 -4.54
C PRO A 212 2.49 26.75 -3.81
N VAL A 213 3.08 25.60 -4.15
CA VAL A 213 2.83 24.33 -3.47
C VAL A 213 3.37 24.36 -2.04
N ALA A 214 4.59 24.83 -1.82
CA ALA A 214 5.17 24.93 -0.47
C ALA A 214 4.34 25.87 0.42
N LEU A 215 3.88 27.00 -0.13
CA LEU A 215 2.98 27.92 0.57
C LEU A 215 1.63 27.27 0.91
N ALA A 216 1.06 26.46 0.01
CA ALA A 216 -0.20 25.75 0.27
C ALA A 216 -0.06 24.71 1.39
N PHE A 217 1.07 24.00 1.45
CA PHE A 217 1.36 23.06 2.54
C PHE A 217 1.57 23.77 3.87
N GLU A 218 2.23 24.92 3.88
CA GLU A 218 2.41 25.72 5.10
C GLU A 218 1.08 26.27 5.61
N GLN A 219 0.23 26.78 4.71
CA GLN A 219 -1.13 27.19 5.07
C GLN A 219 -1.94 26.00 5.62
N LEU A 220 -1.85 24.82 4.99
CA LEU A 220 -2.52 23.62 5.47
C LEU A 220 -2.07 23.24 6.88
N ARG A 221 -0.75 23.23 7.12
CA ARG A 221 -0.14 22.91 8.40
C ARG A 221 -0.69 23.81 9.50
N LEU A 222 -0.70 25.12 9.27
CA LEU A 222 -1.19 26.10 10.24
C LEU A 222 -2.69 25.92 10.52
N THR A 223 -3.52 25.84 9.49
CA THR A 223 -4.97 25.66 9.66
C THR A 223 -5.31 24.35 10.39
N TYR A 224 -4.62 23.26 10.06
CA TYR A 224 -4.85 21.98 10.72
C TYR A 224 -4.38 22.00 12.18
N HIS A 225 -3.25 22.65 12.45
CA HIS A 225 -2.71 22.82 13.80
C HIS A 225 -3.69 23.60 14.70
N GLU A 226 -4.22 24.72 14.22
CA GLU A 226 -5.18 25.53 14.97
C GLU A 226 -6.42 24.73 15.37
N LYS A 227 -6.99 23.95 14.44
CA LYS A 227 -8.14 23.07 14.72
C LYS A 227 -7.79 21.98 15.72
N LEU A 228 -6.64 21.33 15.59
CA LEU A 228 -6.20 20.29 16.50
C LEU A 228 -5.91 20.84 17.90
N HIS A 229 -5.33 22.03 18.00
CA HIS A 229 -5.04 22.70 19.27
C HIS A 229 -6.32 23.12 20.00
N ALA A 230 -7.35 23.57 19.28
CA ALA A 230 -8.65 23.90 19.87
C ALA A 230 -9.29 22.69 20.58
N VAL A 231 -9.15 21.50 19.99
CA VAL A 231 -9.62 20.24 20.59
C VAL A 231 -8.75 19.78 21.76
N TRP A 232 -7.44 20.03 21.71
CA TRP A 232 -6.52 19.69 22.79
C TRP A 232 -6.93 20.36 24.10
N GLN A 233 -7.30 21.64 24.06
CA GLN A 233 -7.67 22.39 25.26
C GLN A 233 -8.97 21.91 25.94
N THR A 234 -9.76 21.07 25.26
CA THR A 234 -11.06 20.57 25.74
C THR A 234 -11.03 19.15 26.29
N VAL A 235 -9.89 18.45 26.22
CA VAL A 235 -9.67 17.07 26.72
C VAL A 235 -8.81 17.10 27.97
#